data_AF-A0A0C7R535-F1
#
_entry.id   AF-A0A0C7R535-F1
#
_cell.length_a   1.000
_cell.length_b   1.000
_cell.length_c   1.000
_cell.angle_alpha   90.00
_cell.angle_beta   90.00
_cell.angle_gamma   90.00
#
_symmetry.space_group_name_H-M   'P 1'
#
loop_
_entity.id
_entity.type
_entity.pdbx_description
1 polymer ?
#
loop_
_entity_poly.entity_id
_entity_poly.type
_entity_poly.pdbx_seq_one_letter_code
_entity_poly.pdbx_strand_id
1 'polypeptide(L)' 'MKKYYNLLGLHTDEVANFFEKENKNYTIKTIKGYKDTEKLIIPRVIKISEIENCVEIIQTYFADSLK' A
#
# COMPACT_ATOMS: atom_id res chain seq x y z
N MET A 1 -13.08 -13.19 -6.47
CA MET A 1 -12.65 -12.29 -7.58
C MET A 1 -11.36 -11.61 -7.17
N LYS A 2 -10.34 -11.68 -8.03
CA LYS A 2 -8.95 -11.22 -7.77
C LYS A 2 -8.75 -9.73 -8.07
N LYS A 3 -9.66 -8.86 -7.61
CA LYS A 3 -9.54 -7.41 -7.89
C LYS A 3 -8.29 -6.87 -7.18
N TYR A 4 -7.44 -6.14 -7.90
CA TYR A 4 -6.23 -5.48 -7.39
C TYR A 4 -5.09 -6.37 -6.85
N TYR A 5 -5.14 -7.69 -7.05
CA TYR A 5 -4.05 -8.59 -6.62
C TYR A 5 -2.69 -8.24 -7.24
N ASN A 6 -2.70 -7.72 -8.47
CA ASN A 6 -1.52 -7.25 -9.18
C ASN A 6 -0.89 -5.98 -8.56
N LEU A 7 -1.61 -5.29 -7.67
CA LEU A 7 -1.14 -4.10 -6.98
C LEU A 7 -0.56 -4.41 -5.59
N LEU A 8 -0.77 -5.64 -5.08
CA LEU A 8 -0.23 -6.05 -3.80
C LEU A 8 1.29 -6.26 -3.89
N GLY A 9 2.01 -5.83 -2.86
CA GLY A 9 3.46 -5.88 -2.79
C GLY A 9 4.19 -4.77 -3.55
N LEU A 10 3.51 -3.98 -4.38
CA LEU A 10 4.09 -2.80 -5.03
C LEU A 10 4.35 -1.67 -4.02
N HIS A 11 5.18 -0.70 -4.42
CA HIS A 11 5.36 0.50 -3.62
C HIS A 11 4.04 1.27 -3.53
N THR A 12 3.77 1.83 -2.36
CA THR A 12 2.50 2.54 -2.13
C THR A 12 2.30 3.70 -3.10
N ASP A 13 3.37 4.39 -3.48
CA ASP A 13 3.30 5.50 -4.44
C ASP A 13 2.89 5.02 -5.84
N GLU A 14 3.33 3.84 -6.27
CA GLU A 14 2.92 3.25 -7.55
C GLU A 14 1.43 2.93 -7.57
N VAL A 15 0.92 2.40 -6.45
CA VAL A 15 -0.50 2.06 -6.29
C VAL A 15 -1.37 3.31 -6.16
N ALA A 16 -0.91 4.34 -5.45
CA ALA A 16 -1.57 5.64 -5.37
C ALA A 16 -1.73 6.27 -6.75
N ASN A 17 -0.63 6.32 -7.53
CA ASN A 17 -0.64 6.81 -8.90
C ASN A 17 -1.61 6.04 -9.82
N PHE A 18 -1.79 4.73 -9.61
CA PHE A 18 -2.78 3.94 -10.33
C PHE A 18 -4.21 4.43 -10.04
N PHE A 19 -4.57 4.64 -8.78
CA PHE A 19 -5.93 5.08 -8.41
C PHE A 19 -6.20 6.55 -8.78
N GLU A 20 -5.19 7.41 -8.77
CA GLU A 20 -5.29 8.78 -9.28
C GLU A 20 -5.62 8.80 -10.77
N LYS A 21 -4.93 8.00 -11.58
CA LYS A 21 -5.21 7.88 -13.03
C LYS A 21 -6.60 7.36 -13.32
N GLU A 22 -7.13 6.50 -12.44
CA GLU A 22 -8.48 5.96 -12.53
C GLU A 22 -9.55 6.94 -12.01
N ASN A 23 -9.17 8.15 -11.56
CA ASN A 23 -10.04 9.13 -10.89
C ASN A 23 -10.84 8.52 -9.73
N LYS A 24 -10.21 7.62 -8.96
CA LYS A 24 -10.83 6.99 -7.79
C LYS A 24 -10.35 7.65 -6.51
N ASN A 25 -11.28 7.95 -5.62
CA ASN A 25 -10.95 8.37 -4.26
C ASN A 25 -10.29 7.21 -3.52
N TYR A 26 -9.20 7.50 -2.81
CA TYR A 26 -8.51 6.51 -2.00
C TYR A 26 -8.00 7.10 -0.69
N THR A 27 -7.76 6.22 0.28
CA THR A 27 -7.11 6.54 1.54
C THR A 27 -5.98 5.55 1.78
N ILE A 28 -4.88 6.02 2.36
CA ILE A 28 -3.74 5.18 2.73
C ILE A 28 -3.72 5.04 4.24
N LYS A 29 -3.83 3.80 4.73
CA LYS A 29 -3.62 3.45 6.14
C LYS A 29 -2.32 2.68 6.28
N THR A 30 -1.56 3.05 7.30
CA THR A 30 -0.28 2.41 7.58
C THR A 30 -0.40 1.56 8.83
N ILE A 31 0.00 0.29 8.71
CA ILE A 31 0.20 -0.59 9.85
C ILE A 31 1.70 -0.65 10.12
N LYS A 32 2.12 -0.29 11.34
CA LYS A 32 3.52 -0.37 11.79
C LYS A 32 3.63 -1.35 12.94
N GLY A 33 4.59 -2.27 12.84
CA GLY A 33 5.06 -3.02 14.00
C GLY A 33 6.02 -2.17 14.84
N TYR A 34 6.27 -2.58 16.09
CA TYR A 34 7.17 -1.88 17.01
C TYR A 34 8.64 -2.31 16.89
N LYS A 35 8.93 -3.34 16.09
CA LYS A 35 10.25 -3.96 15.98
C LYS A 35 10.97 -3.49 14.72
N ASP A 36 12.29 -3.31 14.81
CA ASP A 36 13.19 -3.02 13.68
C ASP A 36 12.78 -1.78 12.85
N THR A 37 12.05 -0.83 13.45
CA THR A 37 11.47 0.35 12.78
C THR A 37 12.50 1.20 12.05
N GLU A 38 13.73 1.25 12.55
CA GLU A 38 14.86 1.96 11.92
C GLU A 38 15.28 1.36 10.57
N LYS A 39 15.00 0.07 10.35
CA LYS A 39 15.33 -0.65 9.11
C LYS A 39 14.15 -0.66 8.14
N LEU A 40 12.91 -0.52 8.64
CA LEU A 40 11.69 -0.59 7.86
C LEU A 40 11.40 0.77 7.19
N ILE A 41 11.98 0.98 6.01
CA ILE A 41 11.89 2.26 5.28
C ILE A 41 11.09 2.17 3.98
N ILE A 42 10.81 0.97 3.46
CA ILE A 42 10.15 0.81 2.15
C ILE A 42 8.65 0.57 2.33
N PRO A 43 7.76 1.54 2.04
CA PRO A 43 6.32 1.34 2.09
C PRO A 43 5.83 0.44 0.95
N ARG A 44 5.15 -0.65 1.28
CA ARG A 44 4.49 -1.53 0.29
C ARG A 44 3.07 -1.86 0.70
N VAL A 45 2.21 -2.02 -0.31
CA VAL A 45 0.79 -2.34 -0.11
C VAL A 45 0.63 -3.82 0.23
N ILE A 46 -0.13 -4.11 1.29
CA ILE A 46 -0.39 -5.48 1.75
C ILE A 46 -1.87 -5.87 1.63
N LYS A 47 -2.78 -4.90 1.57
CA LYS A 47 -4.21 -5.12 1.37
C LYS A 47 -4.85 -3.91 0.71
N ILE A 48 -5.82 -4.17 -0.17
CA ILE A 48 -6.66 -3.14 -0.78
C ILE A 48 -8.11 -3.58 -0.57
N SER A 49 -8.95 -2.66 -0.08
CA SER A 49 -10.39 -2.88 0.11
C SER A 49 -11.17 -1.76 -0.56
N GLU A 50 -12.38 -2.04 -1.05
CA GLU A 50 -13.31 -1.00 -1.46
C GLU A 50 -14.33 -0.81 -0.35
N ILE A 51 -14.48 0.44 0.11
CA ILE A 51 -15.46 0.82 1.12
C ILE A 51 -16.31 1.92 0.49
N GLU A 52 -17.56 1.57 0.18
CA GLU A 52 -18.50 2.45 -0.52
C GLU A 52 -17.89 3.02 -1.82
N ASN A 53 -17.61 4.33 -1.86
CA ASN A 53 -17.04 5.05 -3.00
C ASN A 53 -15.56 5.38 -2.84
N CYS A 54 -14.85 4.70 -1.91
CA CYS A 54 -13.45 4.95 -1.62
C CYS A 54 -12.66 3.64 -1.60
N VAL A 55 -11.42 3.71 -2.09
CA VAL A 55 -10.46 2.62 -1.99
C VAL A 55 -9.62 2.79 -0.72
N GLU A 56 -9.61 1.79 0.15
CA GLU A 56 -8.72 1.73 1.29
C GLU A 56 -7.47 0.93 0.93
N ILE A 57 -6.31 1.60 0.92
CA ILE A 57 -4.99 1.01 0.70
C ILE A 57 -4.34 0.82 2.06
N ILE A 58 -4.05 -0.41 2.43
CA ILE A 58 -3.30 -0.73 3.65
C ILE A 58 -1.87 -1.05 3.26
N GLN A 59 -0.94 -0.29 3.81
CA GLN A 59 0.49 -0.48 3.64
C GLN A 59 1.19 -0.88 4.94
N THR A 60 2.38 -1.46 4.80
CA THR A 60 3.38 -1.56 5.86
C THR A 60 4.77 -1.26 5.32
N TYR A 61 5.74 -1.11 6.23
CA TYR A 61 7.12 -0.86 5.85
C TYR A 61 7.92 -2.16 5.85
N PHE A 62 8.72 -2.35 4.81
CA PHE A 62 9.66 -3.45 4.66
C PHE A 62 11.08 -2.93 4.81
N ALA A 63 11.98 -3.82 5.23
CA ALA A 63 13.39 -3.51 5.25
C ALA A 63 13.93 -3.34 3.83
N ASP A 64 14.82 -2.37 3.66
CA ASP A 64 15.60 -2.28 2.44
C ASP A 64 16.72 -3.33 2.47
N SER A 65 16.44 -4.51 1.92
CA SER A 65 17.36 -5.65 1.92
C SER A 65 18.46 -5.54 0.86
N LEU A 66 18.52 -4.44 0.09
CA LEU A 66 19.44 -4.25 -1.05
C LEU A 66 20.64 -3.33 -0.71
N LYS A 67 20.98 -3.14 0.57
CA LYS A 67 22.22 -2.48 0.99
C LYS A 67 23.38 -3.45 1.18
#